data_AF-A0A4V5MXS3-F1
#
_entry.id   AF-A0A4V5MXS3-F1
#
_cell.length_a   1.000
_cell.length_b   1.000
_cell.length_c   1.000
_cell.angle_alpha   90.00
_cell.angle_beta   90.00
_cell.angle_gamma   90.00
#
_symmetry.space_group_name_H-M   'P 1'
#
loop_
_entity.id
_entity.type
_entity.pdbx_description
1 polymer ?
#
loop_
_entity_poly.entity_id
_entity_poly.type
_entity_poly.pdbx_seq_one_letter_code
_entity_poly.pdbx_strand_id
1 'polypeptide(L)' 'MKGENAARVIAVLAAPPFVSAMEMETRAGISRPTAERMQKRLNDLGLTREVTGSRRFRLWTTEI' A
#
# COMPACT_ATOMS: atom_id res chain seq x y z
N MET A 1 5.09 7.76 -13.17
CA MET A 1 5.48 6.83 -12.08
C MET A 1 6.39 5.77 -12.69
N LYS A 2 7.57 5.50 -12.09
CA LYS A 2 8.47 4.42 -12.57
C LYS A 2 7.95 3.07 -12.09
N GLY A 3 7.96 2.05 -12.97
CA GLY A 3 7.41 0.71 -12.67
C GLY A 3 8.07 0.00 -11.49
N GLU A 4 9.32 0.33 -11.20
CA GLU A 4 10.08 -0.22 -10.07
C GLU A 4 9.42 0.00 -8.71
N ASN A 5 8.82 1.19 -8.48
CA ASN A 5 8.13 1.48 -7.22
C ASN A 5 6.85 0.64 -7.06
N ALA A 6 6.16 0.34 -8.17
CA ALA A 6 4.96 -0.49 -8.12
C ALA A 6 5.31 -1.93 -7.73
N ALA A 7 6.39 -2.48 -8.30
CA ALA A 7 6.85 -3.83 -7.97
C ALA A 7 7.20 -3.98 -6.47
N ARG A 8 7.94 -3.01 -5.92
CA ARG A 8 8.31 -3.01 -4.49
C ARG A 8 7.08 -2.94 -3.57
N VAL A 9 6.09 -2.12 -3.93
CA VAL A 9 4.83 -1.99 -3.16
C VAL A 9 4.03 -3.30 -3.19
N ILE A 10 3.92 -3.94 -4.36
CA ILE A 10 3.20 -5.22 -4.50
C ILE A 10 3.85 -6.31 -3.65
N ALA A 11 5.18 -6.39 -3.63
CA ALA A 11 5.91 -7.36 -2.80
C ALA A 11 5.65 -7.18 -1.29
N VAL A 12 5.55 -5.93 -0.84
CA VAL A 12 5.25 -5.61 0.58
C VAL A 12 3.84 -6.02 0.96
N LEU A 13 2.89 -5.83 0.05
CA LEU A 13 1.49 -6.22 0.21
C LEU A 13 1.33 -7.75 0.23
N ALA A 14 2.04 -8.48 -0.63
CA ALA A 14 1.91 -9.93 -0.75
C ALA A 14 2.42 -10.75 0.46
N ALA A 15 3.10 -10.13 1.44
CA ALA A 15 3.75 -10.86 2.54
C ALA A 15 2.98 -10.84 3.88
N PRO A 16 2.27 -9.77 4.28
CA PRO A 16 1.39 -9.76 5.45
C PRO A 16 -0.07 -9.39 5.13
N PRO A 17 -1.04 -9.82 5.98
CA PRO A 17 -2.46 -9.58 5.74
C PRO A 17 -2.89 -8.11 5.89
N PHE A 18 -2.12 -7.26 6.59
CA PHE A 18 -2.43 -5.84 6.75
C PHE A 18 -1.15 -5.00 6.72
N VAL A 19 -1.17 -3.87 6.00
CA VAL A 19 -0.03 -2.94 5.91
C VAL A 19 -0.50 -1.49 6.01
N SER A 20 0.15 -0.70 6.86
CA SER A 20 -0.02 0.75 6.94
C SER A 20 0.90 1.50 5.97
N ALA A 21 0.62 2.78 5.69
CA ALA A 21 1.52 3.60 4.88
C ALA A 21 2.93 3.78 5.46
N MET A 22 3.07 3.71 6.77
CA MET A 22 4.36 3.81 7.46
C MET A 22 5.19 2.53 7.28
N GLU A 23 4.55 1.36 7.37
CA GLU A 23 5.20 0.09 7.05
C GLU A 23 5.53 -0.02 5.57
N MET A 24 4.67 0.52 4.70
CA MET A 24 4.92 0.58 3.26
C MET A 24 6.18 1.40 2.94
N GLU A 25 6.32 2.57 3.56
CA GLU A 25 7.52 3.42 3.43
C GLU A 25 8.78 2.67 3.85
N THR A 26 8.72 2.01 5.01
CA THR A 26 9.85 1.27 5.58
C THR A 26 10.24 0.07 4.72
N ARG A 27 9.25 -0.71 4.26
CA ARG A 27 9.49 -2.01 3.59
C ARG A 27 9.71 -1.89 2.07
N ALA A 28 9.06 -0.94 1.40
CA ALA A 28 9.24 -0.71 -0.03
C ALA A 28 10.33 0.34 -0.33
N GLY A 29 10.85 1.04 0.70
CA GLY A 29 11.89 2.06 0.54
C GLY A 29 11.43 3.26 -0.27
N ILE A 30 10.18 3.69 -0.08
CA ILE A 30 9.57 4.83 -0.78
C ILE A 30 9.08 5.87 0.22
N SER A 31 9.02 7.15 -0.18
CA SER A 31 8.50 8.19 0.71
C SER A 31 7.03 7.97 1.08
N ARG A 32 6.64 8.38 2.29
CA ARG A 32 5.24 8.30 2.75
C ARG A 32 4.19 8.89 1.80
N PRO A 33 4.36 10.08 1.19
CA PRO A 33 3.40 10.56 0.19
C PRO A 33 3.31 9.67 -1.05
N THR A 34 4.39 8.97 -1.41
CA THR A 34 4.37 8.00 -2.51
C THR A 34 3.65 6.72 -2.09
N ALA A 35 3.87 6.25 -0.86
CA ALA A 35 3.16 5.11 -0.31
C ALA A 35 1.65 5.34 -0.27
N GLU A 36 1.19 6.51 0.20
CA GLU A 36 -0.24 6.88 0.24
C GLU A 36 -0.87 6.91 -1.14
N ARG A 37 -0.19 7.52 -2.13
CA ARG A 37 -0.67 7.53 -3.52
C ARG A 37 -0.76 6.12 -4.11
N MET A 38 0.21 5.26 -3.82
CA MET A 38 0.22 3.87 -4.31
C MET A 38 -0.90 3.05 -3.69
N GLN A 39 -1.13 3.16 -2.37
CA GLN A 39 -2.25 2.50 -1.68
C GLN A 39 -3.59 2.92 -2.29
N LYS A 40 -3.81 4.23 -2.47
CA LYS A 40 -5.03 4.72 -3.13
C LYS A 40 -5.18 4.12 -4.52
N ARG A 41 -4.12 4.12 -5.34
CA ARG A 41 -4.16 3.59 -6.71
C ARG A 41 -4.46 2.09 -6.74
N LEU A 42 -3.85 1.30 -5.87
CA LEU A 42 -4.08 -0.15 -5.81
C LEU A 42 -5.51 -0.47 -5.36
N ASN A 43 -6.06 0.33 -4.44
CA ASN A 43 -7.47 0.23 -4.08
C ASN A 43 -8.40 0.64 -5.23
N ASP A 44 -8.10 1.73 -5.94
CA ASP A 44 -8.86 2.15 -7.13
C ASP A 44 -8.82 1.06 -8.23
N LEU A 45 -7.78 0.21 -8.26
CA LEU A 45 -7.64 -0.94 -9.15
C LEU A 45 -8.25 -2.24 -8.60
N GLY A 46 -8.83 -2.24 -7.40
CA GLY A 46 -9.42 -3.42 -6.76
C GLY A 46 -8.41 -4.45 -6.24
N LEU A 47 -7.12 -4.10 -6.15
CA LEU A 47 -6.06 -5.01 -5.71
C LEU A 47 -5.85 -5.02 -4.19
N THR A 48 -6.39 -4.02 -3.50
CA THR A 48 -6.30 -3.89 -2.05
C THR A 48 -7.60 -3.35 -1.49
N ARG A 49 -7.94 -3.72 -0.25
CA ARG A 49 -9.12 -3.21 0.47
C ARG A 49 -8.71 -2.40 1.69
N GLU A 50 -9.32 -1.24 1.89
CA GLU A 50 -9.21 -0.46 3.12
C GLU A 50 -10.00 -1.14 4.25
N VAL A 51 -9.39 -1.35 5.42
CA VAL A 51 -9.98 -2.13 6.51
C VAL A 51 -10.49 -1.25 7.67
N THR A 52 -9.93 -0.05 7.86
CA THR A 52 -10.16 0.77 9.08
C THR A 52 -11.32 1.76 8.97
N GLY A 53 -11.81 2.09 7.76
CA GLY A 53 -12.88 3.06 7.55
C GLY A 53 -12.56 4.49 8.01
N SER A 54 -11.29 4.82 8.25
CA SER A 54 -10.82 6.05 8.90
C SER A 54 -10.04 6.95 7.93
N ARG A 55 -10.06 8.27 8.16
CA ARG A 55 -9.30 9.21 7.29
C ARG A 55 -7.77 9.16 7.53
N ARG A 56 -7.32 8.64 8.67
CA ARG A 56 -5.90 8.56 9.08
C ARG A 56 -5.59 7.15 9.60
N PHE A 57 -4.33 6.74 9.46
CA PHE A 57 -3.83 5.42 9.90
C PHE A 57 -4.54 4.24 9.21
N ARG A 58 -4.83 4.38 7.91
CA ARG A 58 -5.49 3.32 7.14
C ARG A 58 -4.63 2.07 7.09
N LEU A 59 -5.26 0.93 7.38
CA LEU A 59 -4.70 -0.40 7.13
C LEU A 59 -5.30 -0.93 5.84
N TRP A 60 -4.44 -1.51 5.01
CA TRP A 60 -4.80 -2.08 3.73
C TRP A 60 -4.45 -3.55 3.71
N THR A 61 -5.33 -4.36 3.14
CA THR A 61 -5.12 -5.79 2.89
C THR A 61 -5.12 -6.06 1.39
N THR A 62 -4.52 -7.16 0.96
CA THR A 62 -4.52 -7.58 -0.44
C THR A 62 -5.77 -8.39 -0.73
N GLU A 63 -6.39 -8.14 -1.88
CA GLU A 63 -7.41 -9.04 -2.45
C GLU A 63 -6.67 -9.99 -3.39
N ILE A 64 -6.11 -11.09 -2.86
CA ILE A 64 -5.53 -12.19 -3.63
C ILE A 64 -6.01 -13.49 -3.01
#